data_AF-A0A416I140-F1
#
_entry.id   AF-A0A416I140-F1
#
_cell.length_a   1.000
_cell.length_b   1.000
_cell.length_c   1.000
_cell.angle_alpha   90.00
_cell.angle_beta   90.00
_cell.angle_gamma   90.00
#
_symmetry.space_group_name_H-M   'P 1'
#
loop_
_entity.id
_entity.type
_entity.pdbx_description
1 polymer ?
#
loop_
_entity_poly.entity_id
_entity_poly.type
_entity_poly.pdbx_seq_one_letter_code
_entity_poly.pdbx_strand_id
1 'polypeptide(L)'
;MMYIHYCKYCRRIHILNGHKVYCPACSGKLTELGISYMKYVNLSKTERGLLKEKCADEKGLKELSVEYRMHRYSKWFKNLPAAGDNAGTAAPAPSLASTDNKQARLPEYSPRLQVSVS
;
A
#
# COMPACT_ATOMS: atom_id res chain seq x y z
N MET A 1 -13.07 5.56 -5.11
CA MET A 1 -13.88 4.60 -4.33
C MET A 1 -13.49 4.72 -2.86
N MET A 2 -14.44 4.59 -1.94
CA MET A 2 -14.20 4.63 -0.48
C MET A 2 -13.76 3.27 0.04
N TYR A 3 -12.74 3.25 0.90
CA TYR A 3 -12.18 2.04 1.50
C TYR A 3 -12.07 2.18 3.01
N ILE A 4 -12.26 1.05 3.70
CA ILE A 4 -12.21 0.96 5.14
C ILE A 4 -10.80 0.54 5.55
N HIS A 5 -10.14 1.35 6.37
CA HIS A 5 -8.78 1.10 6.83
C HIS A 5 -8.73 1.04 8.34
N TYR A 6 -7.84 0.25 8.90
CA TYR A 6 -7.53 0.23 10.32
C TYR A 6 -6.13 0.76 10.58
N CYS A 7 -6.01 1.65 11.57
CA CYS A 7 -4.72 2.09 12.08
C CYS A 7 -4.43 1.41 13.41
N LYS A 8 -3.35 0.62 13.48
CA LYS A 8 -2.92 -0.07 14.71
C LYS A 8 -2.52 0.90 15.83
N TYR A 9 -1.90 2.03 15.46
CA TYR A 9 -1.42 3.03 16.43
C TYR A 9 -2.56 3.87 17.00
N CYS A 10 -3.46 4.37 16.15
CA CYS A 10 -4.65 5.11 16.61
C CYS A 10 -5.75 4.19 17.16
N ARG A 11 -5.62 2.86 16.99
CA ARG A 11 -6.64 1.84 17.26
C ARG A 11 -8.02 2.25 16.73
N ARG A 12 -8.05 2.78 15.51
CA ARG A 12 -9.23 3.41 14.90
C ARG A 12 -9.43 2.95 13.47
N ILE A 13 -10.70 2.80 13.08
CA ILE A 13 -11.12 2.56 11.71
C ILE A 13 -11.33 3.91 11.02
N HIS A 14 -10.74 4.07 9.84
CA HIS A 14 -10.84 5.24 8.97
C HIS A 14 -11.59 4.88 7.68
N ILE A 15 -12.53 5.73 7.27
CA ILE A 15 -13.16 5.65 5.95
C ILE A 15 -12.42 6.66 5.07
N LEU A 16 -11.63 6.17 4.11
CA LEU A 16 -10.77 7.02 3.29
C LEU A 16 -11.05 6.79 1.80
N ASN A 17 -10.82 7.83 1.01
CA ASN A 17 -10.87 7.74 -0.44
C ASN A 17 -9.59 7.10 -0.99
N GLY A 18 -9.75 6.05 -1.79
CA GLY A 18 -8.63 5.31 -2.40
C GLY A 18 -7.84 4.46 -1.42
N HIS A 19 -6.84 3.75 -1.95
CA HIS A 19 -5.97 2.86 -1.20
C HIS A 19 -4.88 3.67 -0.49
N LYS A 20 -5.11 4.03 0.78
CA LYS A 20 -4.18 4.86 1.55
C LYS A 20 -3.29 3.97 2.41
N VAL A 21 -1.99 4.20 2.30
CA VAL A 21 -0.98 3.41 3.03
C VAL A 21 -0.70 3.98 4.42
N TYR A 22 -0.90 5.28 4.63
CA TYR A 22 -0.54 5.97 5.87
C TYR A 22 -1.73 6.68 6.52
N CYS A 23 -1.77 6.63 7.85
CA CYS A 23 -2.83 7.22 8.65
C CYS A 23 -2.71 8.75 8.63
N PRO A 24 -3.78 9.50 8.34
CA PRO A 24 -3.73 10.96 8.32
C PRO A 24 -3.52 11.59 9.70
N ALA A 25 -3.76 10.85 10.79
CA ALA A 25 -3.64 11.36 12.16
C ALA A 25 -2.27 11.12 12.78
N CYS A 26 -1.64 9.96 12.50
CA CYS A 26 -0.37 9.58 13.15
C CYS A 26 0.74 9.19 12.17
N SER A 27 0.50 9.25 10.87
CA SER A 27 1.43 8.79 9.83
C SER A 27 1.82 7.30 9.90
N GLY A 28 1.22 6.54 10.82
CA GLY A 28 1.43 5.12 10.96
C GLY A 28 0.84 4.31 9.80
N LYS A 29 1.37 3.11 9.57
CA LYS A 29 0.90 2.21 8.51
C LYS A 29 -0.57 1.84 8.72
N LEU A 30 -1.36 1.98 7.65
CA LEU A 30 -2.75 1.53 7.57
C LEU A 30 -2.83 0.12 7.02
N THR A 31 -3.81 -0.62 7.51
CA THR A 31 -4.23 -1.90 6.96
C THR A 31 -5.59 -1.71 6.31
N GLU A 32 -5.69 -1.95 5.01
CA GLU A 32 -6.98 -1.98 4.32
C GLU A 32 -7.77 -3.22 4.73
N LEU A 33 -9.04 -3.05 5.07
CA LEU A 33 -9.93 -4.12 5.48
C LEU A 33 -10.79 -4.59 4.30
N GLY A 34 -11.03 -5.88 4.19
CA GLY A 34 -11.86 -6.50 3.15
C GLY A 34 -13.37 -6.28 3.29
N ILE A 35 -13.79 -5.32 4.10
CA ILE A 35 -15.20 -4.96 4.27
C ILE A 35 -15.57 -3.82 3.31
N SER A 36 -16.64 -4.02 2.54
CA SER A 36 -17.14 -2.97 1.65
C SER A 36 -17.69 -1.79 2.46
N TYR A 37 -17.63 -0.59 1.88
CA TYR A 37 -18.19 0.61 2.49
C TYR A 37 -19.66 0.42 2.92
N MET A 38 -20.51 -0.09 2.03
CA MET A 38 -21.93 -0.32 2.31
C MET A 38 -22.15 -1.30 3.46
N LYS A 39 -21.34 -2.37 3.55
CA LYS A 39 -21.43 -3.31 4.66
C LYS A 39 -21.06 -2.63 5.98
N TYR A 40 -19.98 -1.84 5.99
CA TYR A 40 -19.51 -1.17 7.21
C TYR A 40 -20.50 -0.13 7.76
N VAL A 41 -21.12 0.69 6.90
CA VAL A 41 -22.08 1.72 7.35
C VAL A 41 -23.40 1.13 7.87
N ASN A 42 -23.77 -0.06 7.40
CA ASN A 42 -24.95 -0.78 7.86
C ASN A 42 -24.72 -1.56 9.15
N LEU A 43 -23.49 -1.66 9.66
CA LEU A 43 -23.22 -2.30 10.94
C LEU A 43 -23.77 -1.48 12.10
N SER A 44 -24.41 -2.17 13.04
CA SER A 44 -24.83 -1.59 14.31
C SER A 44 -23.62 -1.11 15.14
N LYS A 45 -23.88 -0.31 16.17
CA LYS A 45 -22.82 0.22 17.05
C LYS A 45 -22.05 -0.91 17.75
N THR A 46 -22.74 -1.99 18.15
CA THR A 46 -22.16 -3.16 18.79
C THR A 46 -21.27 -3.94 17.82
N GLU A 47 -21.74 -4.19 16.60
CA GLU A 47 -20.95 -4.87 15.56
C GLU A 47 -19.71 -4.07 15.16
N ARG A 48 -19.80 -2.74 15.07
CA ARG A 48 -18.63 -1.88 14.83
C ARG A 48 -17.62 -1.95 15.97
N GLY A 49 -18.08 -2.06 17.21
CA GLY A 49 -17.24 -2.32 18.38
C GLY A 49 -16.51 -3.66 18.26
N LEU A 50 -17.25 -4.74 17.98
CA LEU A 50 -16.67 -6.08 17.81
C LEU A 50 -15.66 -6.12 16.65
N LEU A 51 -15.94 -5.45 15.53
CA LEU A 51 -15.00 -5.36 14.41
C LEU A 51 -13.71 -4.64 14.83
N LYS A 52 -13.83 -3.54 15.58
CA LYS A 52 -12.68 -2.79 16.09
C LYS A 52 -11.82 -3.64 17.02
N GLU A 53 -12.44 -4.39 17.95
CA GLU A 53 -11.72 -5.30 18.85
C GLU A 53 -11.02 -6.41 18.07
N LYS A 54 -11.70 -7.04 17.10
CA LYS A 54 -11.06 -8.02 16.21
C LYS A 54 -9.87 -7.47 15.42
N CYS A 55 -9.89 -6.18 15.08
CA CYS A 55 -8.76 -5.51 14.42
C CYS A 55 -7.63 -5.15 15.40
N ALA A 56 -7.91 -5.06 16.70
CA ALA A 56 -6.88 -4.82 17.71
C ALA A 56 -5.98 -6.05 17.89
N ASP A 57 -6.52 -7.24 17.66
CA ASP A 57 -5.79 -8.51 17.63
C ASP A 57 -5.03 -8.65 16.30
N GLU A 58 -3.74 -8.99 16.35
CA GLU A 58 -2.92 -9.12 15.13
C GLU A 58 -3.40 -10.22 14.19
N LYS A 59 -3.89 -11.33 14.76
CA LYS A 59 -4.41 -12.47 14.01
C LYS A 59 -5.71 -12.08 13.29
N GLY A 60 -6.64 -11.46 14.00
CA GLY A 60 -7.91 -10.99 13.43
C GLY A 60 -7.69 -9.90 12.39
N LEU A 61 -6.74 -8.99 12.62
CA LEU A 61 -6.37 -7.97 11.64
C LEU A 61 -5.84 -8.59 10.34
N LYS A 62 -5.01 -9.62 10.42
CA LYS A 62 -4.47 -10.30 9.22
C LYS A 62 -5.56 -11.01 8.43
N GLU A 63 -6.50 -11.66 9.11
CA GLU A 63 -7.66 -12.33 8.47
C GLU A 63 -8.61 -11.33 7.78
N LEU A 64 -8.81 -10.16 8.39
CA LEU A 64 -9.68 -9.11 7.86
C LEU A 64 -8.98 -8.24 6.80
N SER A 65 -7.65 -8.28 6.72
CA SER A 65 -6.89 -7.45 5.80
C SER A 65 -7.03 -7.90 4.35
N VAL A 66 -7.11 -6.93 3.44
CA VAL A 66 -6.99 -7.19 2.02
C VAL A 66 -5.68 -6.60 1.53
N GLU A 67 -4.89 -7.42 0.85
CA GLU A 67 -3.69 -6.97 0.18
C GLU A 67 -4.08 -6.28 -1.13
N TYR A 68 -3.72 -5.00 -1.23
CA TYR A 68 -3.92 -4.23 -2.45
C TYR A 68 -3.00 -4.74 -3.58
N ARG A 69 -3.61 -5.34 -4.60
CA ARG A 69 -2.90 -6.05 -5.68
C ARG A 69 -2.45 -5.20 -6.87
N MET A 70 -2.65 -3.88 -6.86
CA MET A 70 -2.31 -3.05 -8.03
C MET A 70 -0.82 -2.97 -8.34
N HIS A 71 0.06 -3.31 -7.38
CA HIS A 71 1.49 -3.48 -7.67
C HIS A 71 1.77 -4.62 -8.68
N ARG A 72 0.89 -5.63 -8.78
CA ARG A 72 1.07 -6.78 -9.69
C ARG A 72 0.65 -6.50 -11.13
N TYR A 73 -0.03 -5.38 -11.38
CA TYR A 73 -0.46 -4.96 -12.71
C TYR A 73 0.38 -3.82 -13.31
N SER A 74 1.36 -3.30 -12.57
CA SER A 74 2.39 -2.44 -13.14
C SER A 74 3.09 -3.24 -14.24
N LYS A 75 3.10 -2.75 -15.50
CA LYS A 75 3.70 -3.45 -16.65
C LYS A 75 5.15 -3.93 -16.41
N TRP A 76 5.84 -3.30 -15.46
CA TRP A 76 7.14 -3.70 -14.91
C TRP A 76 7.17 -5.13 -14.32
N PHE A 77 6.15 -5.56 -13.57
CA PHE A 77 6.16 -6.86 -12.86
C PHE A 77 5.99 -8.08 -13.79
N LYS A 78 5.49 -7.87 -15.01
CA LYS A 78 5.39 -8.95 -16.02
C LYS A 78 6.73 -9.27 -16.68
N ASN A 79 7.76 -8.44 -16.45
CA ASN A 79 9.07 -8.57 -17.08
C ASN A 79 10.17 -9.03 -16.11
N LEU A 80 9.85 -9.37 -14.86
CA LEU A 80 10.82 -10.09 -14.03
C LEU A 80 10.83 -11.55 -14.49
N PRO A 81 11.98 -12.08 -14.95
CA PRO A 81 12.08 -13.51 -15.19
C PRO A 81 11.77 -14.21 -13.85
N ALA A 82 10.87 -15.20 -13.90
CA ALA A 82 10.72 -16.13 -12.79
C ALA A 82 12.12 -16.64 -12.46
N ALA A 83 12.54 -16.51 -11.20
CA ALA A 83 13.83 -17.03 -10.74
C ALA A 83 13.87 -18.52 -11.10
N GLY A 84 14.56 -18.81 -12.20
CA GLY A 84 14.80 -20.16 -12.67
C GLY A 84 15.88 -20.72 -11.79
N ASP A 85 15.52 -21.70 -10.97
CA ASP A 85 16.46 -22.69 -10.50
C ASP A 85 17.12 -23.30 -11.75
N ASN A 86 18.44 -23.16 -11.87
CA ASN A 86 19.40 -24.20 -12.27
C ASN A 86 20.77 -23.59 -12.61
N ALA A 87 21.79 -24.26 -12.11
CA ALA A 87 23.21 -23.90 -12.11
C ALA A 87 23.87 -23.89 -13.49
N GLY A 88 24.94 -23.09 -13.63
CA GLY A 88 26.06 -23.42 -14.53
C GLY A 88 26.52 -22.32 -15.51
N THR A 89 27.71 -21.80 -15.22
CA THR A 89 28.75 -21.31 -16.17
C THR A 89 28.60 -20.00 -16.96
N ALA A 90 29.62 -19.16 -16.73
CA ALA A 90 30.37 -18.30 -17.66
C ALA A 90 29.74 -17.01 -18.24
N ALA A 91 30.31 -15.89 -17.83
CA ALA A 91 30.28 -14.59 -18.53
C ALA A 91 30.98 -14.69 -19.91
N PRO A 92 30.76 -13.76 -20.87
CA PRO A 92 31.34 -12.41 -20.77
C PRO A 92 30.45 -11.27 -21.30
N ALA A 93 30.80 -10.02 -20.93
CA ALA A 93 30.29 -8.80 -21.54
C ALA A 93 30.80 -8.65 -23.00
N PRO A 94 30.14 -7.86 -23.89
CA PRO A 94 30.59 -6.47 -24.05
C PRO A 94 29.56 -5.42 -24.54
N SER A 95 29.97 -4.16 -24.31
CA SER A 95 29.84 -2.94 -25.14
C SER A 95 28.51 -2.19 -25.37
N LEU A 96 28.65 -0.88 -25.16
CA LEU A 96 27.74 0.25 -25.34
C LEU A 96 26.92 0.25 -26.63
N ALA A 97 25.64 0.62 -26.49
CA ALA A 97 24.92 1.41 -27.48
C ALA A 97 24.16 2.54 -26.74
N SER A 98 24.57 3.78 -26.99
CA SER A 98 23.93 5.00 -26.51
C SER A 98 22.55 5.15 -27.13
N THR A 99 21.53 5.38 -26.31
CA THR A 99 20.44 6.31 -26.68
C THR A 99 19.93 7.02 -25.42
N ASP A 100 19.84 8.32 -25.59
CA ASP A 100 19.37 9.37 -24.69
C ASP A 100 18.06 9.00 -23.98
N ASN A 101 18.04 8.98 -22.65
CA ASN A 101 16.79 9.15 -21.92
C ASN A 101 17.06 9.77 -20.54
N LYS A 102 16.61 11.03 -20.40
CA LYS A 102 16.62 11.81 -19.17
C LYS A 102 16.28 10.94 -17.97
N GLN A 103 17.25 10.80 -17.06
CA GLN A 103 17.01 10.34 -15.70
C GLN A 103 15.87 11.16 -15.10
N ALA A 104 14.69 10.53 -14.99
CA ALA A 104 13.65 10.98 -14.09
C ALA A 104 14.21 10.82 -12.67
N ARG A 105 14.92 11.84 -12.19
CA ARG A 105 15.30 11.98 -10.79
C ARG A 105 14.02 11.83 -9.96
N LEU A 106 14.04 10.90 -9.01
CA LEU A 106 13.15 10.89 -7.86
C LEU A 106 13.04 12.33 -7.32
N PRO A 107 11.84 12.86 -7.05
CA PRO A 107 11.72 14.17 -6.43
C PRO A 107 12.36 14.10 -5.05
N GLU A 108 13.50 14.77 -4.91
CA GLU A 108 14.22 14.96 -3.66
C GLU A 108 13.34 15.79 -2.72
N TYR A 109 13.02 15.25 -1.55
CA TYR A 109 12.19 15.93 -0.57
C TYR A 109 12.91 17.20 -0.08
N SER A 110 12.37 18.36 -0.44
CA SER A 110 12.89 19.67 0.01
C SER A 110 12.04 20.20 1.17
N PRO A 111 12.62 20.36 2.38
CA PRO A 111 11.88 20.77 3.57
C PRO A 111 11.53 22.28 3.61
N ARG A 112 11.71 23.03 2.51
CA ARG A 112 11.44 24.49 2.44
C ARG A 112 10.24 24.90 1.59
N LEU A 113 9.45 23.96 1.07
CA LEU A 113 8.21 24.29 0.38
C LEU A 113 7.10 24.63 1.38
N GLN A 114 7.04 25.89 1.81
CA GLN A 114 5.84 26.44 2.46
C GLN A 114 4.76 26.63 1.39
N VAL A 115 3.64 25.93 1.56
CA VAL A 115 2.48 26.05 0.69
C VAL A 115 1.65 27.22 1.19
N SER A 116 1.61 28.32 0.43
CA SER A 116 0.73 29.45 0.69
C SER A 116 -0.72 29.01 0.48
N VAL A 117 -1.54 29.07 1.53
CA VAL A 117 -2.98 28.82 1.44
C VAL A 117 -3.66 30.17 1.22
N SER A 118 -4.42 30.30 0.13
CA SER A 118 -5.35 31.42 -0.10
C SER A 118 -6.71 31.08 0.47
#